data_AF-A0A1Q7RAP5-F1
#
_entry.id   AF-A0A1Q7RAP5-F1
#
_cell.length_a   1.000
_cell.length_b   1.000
_cell.length_c   1.000
_cell.angle_alpha   90.00
_cell.angle_beta   90.00
_cell.angle_gamma   90.00
#
_symmetry.space_group_name_H-M   'P 1'
#
loop_
_entity.id
_entity.type
_entity.pdbx_description
1 polymer ?
#
loop_
_entity_poly.entity_id
_entity_poly.type
_entity_poly.pdbx_seq_one_letter_code
_entity_poly.pdbx_strand_id
1 'polypeptide(L)'
;MIQETARRLGLGGLALAVATFSVQQAQGYSFNQVVPDVRQPASLSGGSACPVRAHRPTGSGSVAVQWSTAFGTNPVAILTQDQTTSGRLNEIEQAIQQSLGVWTGVSGTTLTPASPAPLARTAVANACGSDGLNSICFDQNDAAFTPGVLAFTRVITADRIGEQIGSAISAEVGQILDADIYFSSSDPRTAFATPLALFTNPNAYDLESVLTHELGHFLGFSHSAVWSAIMFPFAPAPGTYAGPRPTAQQPDAPLAEDDRTGLRALYPDPNDMVHTGTITGRILAANPLSLLISPPGVTGIFGAQVVAVDALSGAAMGGAIGGWSCSGTGPVQFDGTYVLERLAAGNGTSYKIYAEPLNGAVNPAAVSNATSSLCRNAMTDAGWPAAASCIVPPVDTSFTTHMRPSS
;
A
#
# COMPACT_ATOMS: atom_id res chain seq x y z
N MET A 1 -15.38 72.67 -19.12
CA MET A 1 -14.25 72.98 -20.01
C MET A 1 -13.17 71.93 -19.70
N ILE A 2 -12.94 70.91 -20.52
CA ILE A 2 -12.50 70.87 -21.94
C ILE A 2 -10.96 70.86 -22.02
N GLN A 3 -10.43 69.79 -22.65
CA GLN A 3 -9.06 69.56 -23.18
C GLN A 3 -7.92 69.42 -22.15
N GLU A 4 -7.17 68.31 -22.13
CA GLU A 4 -6.16 67.81 -23.11
C GLU A 4 -4.90 68.72 -23.13
N THR A 5 -3.65 68.22 -23.17
CA THR A 5 -3.17 67.23 -24.15
C THR A 5 -1.83 66.55 -23.75
N ALA A 6 -1.68 65.27 -24.12
CA ALA A 6 -0.44 64.57 -24.57
C ALA A 6 0.82 64.39 -23.68
N ARG A 7 1.18 63.10 -23.49
CA ARG A 7 2.43 62.38 -23.91
C ARG A 7 3.78 63.05 -23.56
N ARG A 8 4.85 62.38 -23.07
CA ARG A 8 5.33 60.97 -23.00
C ARG A 8 6.61 61.00 -22.10
N LEU A 9 7.39 59.95 -21.76
CA LEU A 9 7.47 58.50 -22.02
C LEU A 9 8.32 57.86 -20.87
N GLY A 10 8.15 56.57 -20.55
CA GLY A 10 9.26 55.74 -20.04
C GLY A 10 9.06 55.05 -18.68
N LEU A 11 9.40 53.75 -18.67
CA LEU A 11 9.56 52.84 -17.51
C LEU A 11 8.27 52.54 -16.70
N GLY A 12 7.86 51.29 -16.49
CA GLY A 12 8.46 50.02 -16.90
C GLY A 12 8.28 48.95 -15.84
N GLY A 13 7.20 48.18 -15.94
CA GLY A 13 7.00 46.86 -15.32
C GLY A 13 7.40 46.65 -13.86
N LEU A 14 6.41 46.61 -12.97
CA LEU A 14 6.45 45.70 -11.82
C LEU A 14 5.09 45.01 -11.64
N ALA A 15 4.83 43.99 -12.45
CA ALA A 15 3.75 43.05 -12.19
C ALA A 15 4.16 42.20 -11.00
N LEU A 16 3.53 42.42 -9.85
CA LEU A 16 3.78 41.65 -8.64
C LEU A 16 3.14 40.26 -8.77
N ALA A 17 3.84 39.35 -9.45
CA ALA A 17 3.46 37.95 -9.52
C ALA A 17 3.62 37.31 -8.14
N VAL A 18 2.54 37.22 -7.37
CA VAL A 18 2.46 36.36 -6.20
C VAL A 18 2.43 34.92 -6.71
N ALA A 19 3.62 34.35 -6.93
CA ALA A 19 3.77 32.93 -7.17
C ALA A 19 3.42 32.20 -5.87
N THR A 20 2.24 31.55 -5.87
CA THR A 20 1.85 30.63 -4.82
C THR A 20 2.80 29.43 -4.83
N PHE A 21 3.76 29.41 -3.90
CA PHE A 21 4.53 28.21 -3.59
C PHE A 21 3.64 27.21 -2.83
N SER A 22 2.71 26.58 -3.54
CA SER A 22 2.10 25.32 -3.11
C SER A 22 3.16 24.24 -3.20
N VAL A 23 3.88 23.99 -2.09
CA VAL A 23 4.74 22.82 -1.94
C VAL A 23 3.82 21.60 -1.88
N GLN A 24 3.57 20.96 -3.02
CA GLN A 24 2.93 19.66 -3.05
C GLN A 24 3.88 18.64 -2.41
N GLN A 25 3.42 18.00 -1.34
CA GLN A 25 4.14 16.91 -0.69
C GLN A 25 3.87 15.64 -1.49
N ALA A 26 4.90 15.18 -2.20
CA ALA A 26 4.97 13.80 -2.68
C ALA A 26 5.22 12.87 -1.48
N GLN A 27 4.99 11.55 -1.61
CA GLN A 27 5.07 10.53 -0.55
C GLN A 27 5.20 9.07 -1.18
N GLY A 28 5.27 7.90 -0.46
CA GLY A 28 5.68 6.57 -1.06
C GLY A 28 5.15 5.16 -0.59
N TYR A 29 5.27 4.11 -1.44
CA TYR A 29 4.75 2.70 -1.33
C TYR A 29 5.46 1.77 -0.34
N SER A 30 4.81 0.65 0.03
CA SER A 30 5.41 -0.40 0.86
C SER A 30 4.72 -1.77 0.74
N PHE A 31 5.35 -2.83 1.27
CA PHE A 31 4.87 -4.22 1.17
C PHE A 31 4.84 -4.91 2.53
N ASN A 32 3.88 -5.80 2.73
CA ASN A 32 3.93 -6.83 3.75
C ASN A 32 5.10 -7.77 3.43
N GLN A 33 5.85 -8.20 4.45
CA GLN A 33 7.01 -9.08 4.27
C GLN A 33 7.05 -10.21 5.28
N VAL A 34 7.72 -11.31 4.91
CA VAL A 34 7.96 -12.45 5.79
C VAL A 34 9.43 -12.88 5.69
N VAL A 35 10.08 -13.13 6.82
CA VAL A 35 11.39 -13.80 6.86
C VAL A 35 11.17 -15.31 6.67
N PRO A 36 11.83 -15.97 5.70
CA PRO A 36 11.70 -17.41 5.47
C PRO A 36 12.23 -18.26 6.64
N ASP A 37 11.61 -19.38 6.98
CA ASP A 37 12.05 -20.21 8.13
C ASP A 37 13.37 -20.97 7.84
N VAL A 38 14.49 -20.35 8.19
CA VAL A 38 15.85 -20.91 8.02
C VAL A 38 16.14 -22.13 8.91
N ARG A 39 15.22 -22.58 9.79
CA ARG A 39 15.32 -23.89 10.45
C ARG A 39 15.02 -25.03 9.47
N GLN A 40 14.32 -24.74 8.37
CA GLN A 40 13.96 -25.71 7.34
C GLN A 40 15.08 -25.86 6.30
N PRO A 41 15.14 -27.01 5.59
CA PRO A 41 16.01 -27.17 4.43
C PRO A 41 15.83 -26.04 3.41
N ALA A 42 16.93 -25.62 2.76
CA ALA A 42 16.92 -24.54 1.79
C ALA A 42 15.97 -24.76 0.59
N SER A 43 15.61 -26.02 0.30
CA SER A 43 14.59 -26.37 -0.70
C SER A 43 13.15 -25.99 -0.31
N LEU A 44 12.91 -25.63 0.95
CA LEU A 44 11.61 -25.18 1.46
C LEU A 44 11.63 -23.71 1.88
N SER A 45 12.72 -23.23 2.47
CA SER A 45 12.86 -21.84 2.96
C SER A 45 13.59 -20.90 2.00
N GLY A 46 14.06 -21.39 0.85
CA GLY A 46 15.01 -20.65 -0.01
C GLY A 46 16.41 -20.48 0.58
N GLY A 47 16.64 -20.90 1.83
CA GLY A 47 17.97 -20.87 2.47
C GLY A 47 18.48 -19.48 2.86
N SER A 48 17.60 -18.49 3.03
CA SER A 48 17.96 -17.12 3.41
C SER A 48 17.04 -16.55 4.48
N ALA A 49 17.60 -15.79 5.42
CA ALA A 49 16.88 -14.97 6.39
C ALA A 49 16.60 -13.54 5.87
N CYS A 50 16.69 -13.32 4.55
CA CYS A 50 16.22 -12.08 3.94
C CYS A 50 14.69 -12.09 3.78
N PRO A 51 13.99 -11.02 4.21
CA PRO A 51 12.56 -10.88 4.00
C PRO A 51 12.19 -10.99 2.52
N VAL A 52 11.12 -11.71 2.25
CA VAL A 52 10.46 -11.76 0.94
C VAL A 52 9.13 -11.01 1.00
N ARG A 53 8.75 -10.37 -0.11
CA ARG A 53 7.47 -9.66 -0.23
C ARG A 53 6.32 -10.67 -0.21
N ALA A 54 5.29 -10.42 0.58
CA ALA A 54 4.07 -11.20 0.55
C ALA A 54 3.36 -10.97 -0.79
N HIS A 55 2.91 -12.02 -1.47
CA HIS A 55 2.29 -11.92 -2.79
C HIS A 55 1.30 -13.07 -3.06
N ARG A 56 0.46 -12.90 -4.09
CA ARG A 56 -0.46 -13.91 -4.60
C ARG A 56 0.12 -14.58 -5.86
N PRO A 57 -0.25 -15.83 -6.16
CA PRO A 57 -0.10 -16.35 -7.52
C PRO A 57 -0.86 -15.48 -8.52
N THR A 58 -0.35 -15.32 -9.74
CA THR A 58 -0.96 -14.47 -10.79
C THR A 58 -1.52 -15.24 -11.98
N GLY A 59 -1.47 -16.58 -11.96
CA GLY A 59 -2.05 -17.44 -13.00
C GLY A 59 -3.56 -17.24 -13.17
N SER A 60 -4.09 -17.63 -14.34
CA SER A 60 -5.52 -17.50 -14.65
C SER A 60 -6.40 -18.21 -13.61
N GLY A 61 -7.34 -17.49 -13.01
CA GLY A 61 -8.22 -17.98 -11.95
C GLY A 61 -7.53 -18.38 -10.63
N SER A 62 -6.26 -18.01 -10.42
CA SER A 62 -5.52 -18.37 -9.20
C SER A 62 -5.86 -17.49 -7.99
N VAL A 63 -6.44 -16.31 -8.21
CA VAL A 63 -6.91 -15.41 -7.16
C VAL A 63 -8.41 -15.63 -6.94
N ALA A 64 -8.76 -16.60 -6.10
CA ALA A 64 -10.15 -16.86 -5.70
C ALA A 64 -10.58 -15.92 -4.56
N VAL A 65 -11.75 -15.31 -4.69
CA VAL A 65 -12.37 -14.44 -3.67
C VAL A 65 -13.84 -14.82 -3.53
N GLN A 66 -14.33 -14.83 -2.29
CA GLN A 66 -15.76 -14.87 -1.97
C GLN A 66 -16.16 -13.66 -1.13
N TRP A 67 -17.45 -13.34 -1.08
CA TRP A 67 -17.98 -12.31 -0.19
C TRP A 67 -19.24 -12.76 0.55
N SER A 68 -19.34 -12.32 1.81
CA SER A 68 -20.45 -12.64 2.71
C SER A 68 -21.68 -11.82 2.34
N THR A 69 -22.74 -12.53 1.94
CA THR A 69 -24.09 -11.97 1.77
C THR A 69 -24.87 -11.91 3.08
N ALA A 70 -24.29 -12.42 4.18
CA ALA A 70 -24.81 -12.18 5.52
C ALA A 70 -24.44 -10.76 5.93
N PHE A 71 -25.45 -9.97 6.32
CA PHE A 71 -25.27 -8.66 6.92
C PHE A 71 -25.71 -8.73 8.38
N GLY A 72 -24.79 -8.38 9.29
CA GLY A 72 -25.05 -8.31 10.72
C GLY A 72 -26.13 -7.28 11.07
N THR A 73 -26.76 -7.43 12.23
CA THR A 73 -27.89 -6.60 12.61
C THR A 73 -27.51 -5.30 13.33
N ASN A 74 -26.22 -5.03 13.64
CA ASN A 74 -25.89 -3.91 14.54
C ASN A 74 -24.42 -3.39 14.51
N PRO A 75 -24.08 -2.41 13.66
CA PRO A 75 -24.72 -2.04 12.40
C PRO A 75 -23.97 -2.64 11.20
N VAL A 76 -24.71 -2.99 10.15
CA VAL A 76 -24.14 -3.26 8.83
C VAL A 76 -24.88 -2.43 7.80
N ALA A 77 -24.54 -1.15 7.78
CA ALA A 77 -25.12 -0.16 6.89
C ALA A 77 -24.31 -0.10 5.58
N ILE A 78 -24.40 -1.16 4.76
CA ILE A 78 -24.04 -1.07 3.34
C ILE A 78 -25.24 -0.50 2.59
N LEU A 79 -25.12 0.79 2.26
CA LEU A 79 -26.12 1.61 1.60
C LEU A 79 -25.96 1.45 0.08
N THR A 80 -27.09 1.21 -0.58
CA THR A 80 -27.22 0.92 -2.01
C THR A 80 -28.30 1.81 -2.63
N GLN A 81 -28.23 2.07 -3.93
CA GLN A 81 -29.29 2.79 -4.64
C GLN A 81 -30.49 1.86 -4.90
N ASP A 82 -30.25 0.63 -5.35
CA ASP A 82 -31.29 -0.38 -5.44
C ASP A 82 -31.58 -0.96 -4.03
N GLN A 83 -32.86 -1.02 -3.67
CA GLN A 83 -33.34 -1.49 -2.36
C GLN A 83 -34.00 -2.88 -2.43
N THR A 84 -34.09 -3.49 -3.62
CA THR A 84 -34.53 -4.88 -3.79
C THR A 84 -33.45 -5.85 -3.31
N THR A 85 -33.82 -6.99 -2.73
CA THR A 85 -32.84 -7.96 -2.19
C THR A 85 -31.76 -8.35 -3.20
N SER A 86 -32.14 -8.62 -4.45
CA SER A 86 -31.19 -8.95 -5.52
C SER A 86 -30.36 -7.75 -5.97
N GLY A 87 -30.98 -6.58 -6.12
CA GLY A 87 -30.31 -5.36 -6.54
C GLY A 87 -29.23 -4.92 -5.56
N ARG A 88 -29.54 -4.91 -4.25
CA ARG A 88 -28.58 -4.65 -3.16
C ARG A 88 -27.33 -5.51 -3.29
N LEU A 89 -27.50 -6.82 -3.47
CA LEU A 89 -26.38 -7.75 -3.57
C LEU A 89 -25.57 -7.55 -4.86
N ASN A 90 -26.23 -7.28 -5.99
CA ASN A 90 -25.57 -7.03 -7.26
C ASN A 90 -24.75 -5.72 -7.25
N GLU A 91 -25.26 -4.68 -6.58
CA GLU A 91 -24.59 -3.38 -6.48
C GLU A 91 -23.32 -3.44 -5.61
N ILE A 92 -23.35 -4.24 -4.53
CA ILE A 92 -22.18 -4.53 -3.69
C ILE A 92 -21.17 -5.39 -4.44
N GLU A 93 -21.64 -6.45 -5.12
CA GLU A 93 -20.79 -7.33 -5.92
C GLU A 93 -20.09 -6.58 -7.05
N GLN A 94 -20.80 -5.64 -7.70
CA GLN A 94 -20.22 -4.76 -8.71
C GLN A 94 -19.09 -3.89 -8.13
N ALA A 95 -19.27 -3.31 -6.94
CA ALA A 95 -18.21 -2.53 -6.29
C ALA A 95 -16.97 -3.38 -5.97
N ILE A 96 -17.15 -4.64 -5.54
CA ILE A 96 -16.05 -5.59 -5.31
C ILE A 96 -15.34 -5.93 -6.64
N GLN A 97 -16.10 -6.26 -7.69
CA GLN A 97 -15.55 -6.56 -9.02
C GLN A 97 -14.80 -5.36 -9.62
N GLN A 98 -15.31 -4.14 -9.45
CA GLN A 98 -14.65 -2.92 -9.89
C GLN A 98 -13.35 -2.68 -9.11
N SER A 99 -13.37 -2.85 -7.78
CA SER A 99 -12.18 -2.70 -6.92
C SER A 99 -11.09 -3.75 -7.20
N LEU A 100 -11.45 -4.98 -7.57
CA LEU A 100 -10.50 -5.97 -8.13
C LEU A 100 -10.01 -5.57 -9.53
N GLY A 101 -10.91 -5.01 -10.34
CA GLY A 101 -10.65 -4.50 -11.68
C GLY A 101 -9.54 -3.44 -11.72
N VAL A 102 -9.49 -2.52 -10.76
CA VAL A 102 -8.48 -1.43 -10.81
C VAL A 102 -7.05 -1.95 -10.65
N TRP A 103 -6.83 -2.89 -9.73
CA TRP A 103 -5.53 -3.52 -9.52
C TRP A 103 -5.11 -4.36 -10.73
N THR A 104 -6.04 -5.13 -11.31
CA THR A 104 -5.78 -5.95 -12.50
C THR A 104 -5.73 -5.15 -13.81
N GLY A 105 -6.10 -3.87 -13.78
CA GLY A 105 -6.03 -2.94 -14.91
C GLY A 105 -4.66 -2.28 -15.09
N VAL A 106 -3.75 -2.39 -14.11
CA VAL A 106 -2.42 -1.77 -14.14
C VAL A 106 -1.51 -2.48 -15.13
N SER A 107 -1.04 -1.72 -16.12
CA SER A 107 -0.08 -2.20 -17.12
C SER A 107 1.32 -2.42 -16.55
N GLY A 108 2.07 -3.36 -17.13
CA GLY A 108 3.44 -3.69 -16.71
C GLY A 108 3.52 -4.74 -15.60
N THR A 109 2.43 -5.47 -15.35
CA THR A 109 2.36 -6.47 -14.29
C THR A 109 1.89 -7.84 -14.80
N THR A 110 2.26 -8.91 -14.09
CA THR A 110 1.72 -10.25 -14.34
C THR A 110 0.34 -10.46 -13.71
N LEU A 111 -0.13 -9.52 -12.87
CA LEU A 111 -1.48 -9.52 -12.33
C LEU A 111 -2.44 -8.95 -13.38
N THR A 112 -3.21 -9.83 -14.02
CA THR A 112 -4.06 -9.48 -15.17
C THR A 112 -5.55 -9.62 -14.86
N PRO A 113 -6.47 -9.13 -15.70
CA PRO A 113 -7.91 -9.34 -15.52
C PRO A 113 -8.34 -10.82 -15.57
N ALA A 114 -7.46 -11.74 -15.97
CA ALA A 114 -7.69 -13.17 -15.91
C ALA A 114 -7.22 -13.81 -14.59
N SER A 115 -6.40 -13.12 -13.78
CA SER A 115 -5.86 -13.66 -12.53
C SER A 115 -6.94 -13.92 -11.46
N PRO A 116 -7.97 -13.06 -11.28
CA PRO A 116 -9.13 -13.36 -10.45
C PRO A 116 -9.98 -14.49 -11.04
N ALA A 117 -10.42 -15.42 -10.17
CA ALA A 117 -11.53 -16.31 -10.49
C ALA A 117 -12.86 -15.54 -10.45
N PRO A 118 -13.95 -16.08 -11.04
CA PRO A 118 -15.28 -15.51 -10.87
C PRO A 118 -15.64 -15.36 -9.39
N LEU A 119 -15.99 -14.14 -8.97
CA LEU A 119 -16.32 -13.80 -7.59
C LEU A 119 -17.50 -14.65 -7.09
N ALA A 120 -17.32 -15.30 -5.94
CA ALA A 120 -18.34 -16.15 -5.32
C ALA A 120 -19.11 -15.42 -4.22
N ARG A 121 -20.38 -15.82 -4.00
CA ARG A 121 -21.19 -15.42 -2.84
C ARG A 121 -21.23 -16.54 -1.82
N THR A 122 -21.08 -16.21 -0.54
CA THR A 122 -21.39 -17.11 0.58
C THR A 122 -22.51 -16.53 1.43
N ALA A 123 -23.32 -17.41 2.02
CA ALA A 123 -24.36 -17.05 3.00
C ALA A 123 -23.98 -17.51 4.43
N VAL A 124 -22.74 -17.96 4.61
CA VAL A 124 -22.18 -18.27 5.93
C VAL A 124 -21.99 -16.96 6.69
N ALA A 125 -22.62 -16.84 7.87
CA ALA A 125 -22.40 -15.71 8.76
C ALA A 125 -21.03 -15.84 9.44
N ASN A 126 -20.30 -14.73 9.57
CA ASN A 126 -18.91 -14.69 10.02
C ASN A 126 -18.02 -15.62 9.17
N ALA A 127 -18.06 -15.45 7.84
CA ALA A 127 -17.33 -16.29 6.91
C ALA A 127 -15.80 -16.12 6.96
N CYS A 128 -15.27 -15.12 7.66
CA CYS A 128 -13.85 -14.80 7.63
C CYS A 128 -13.09 -15.47 8.79
N GLY A 129 -11.94 -16.05 8.49
CA GLY A 129 -11.07 -16.72 9.43
C GLY A 129 -9.89 -17.36 8.72
N SER A 130 -8.97 -17.95 9.48
CA SER A 130 -7.78 -18.61 8.92
C SER A 130 -8.13 -19.98 8.32
N ASP A 131 -8.88 -20.01 7.22
CA ASP A 131 -9.45 -21.21 6.59
C ASP A 131 -9.00 -21.45 5.14
N GLY A 132 -8.19 -20.54 4.57
CA GLY A 132 -7.66 -20.63 3.21
C GLY A 132 -8.64 -20.17 2.13
N LEU A 133 -9.78 -19.58 2.50
CA LEU A 133 -10.79 -19.04 1.59
C LEU A 133 -10.88 -17.52 1.75
N ASN A 134 -10.25 -16.80 0.83
CA ASN A 134 -10.19 -15.34 0.92
C ASN A 134 -11.59 -14.71 0.82
N SER A 135 -12.04 -14.12 1.93
CA SER A 135 -13.42 -13.75 2.19
C SER A 135 -13.54 -12.25 2.50
N ILE A 136 -14.59 -11.62 1.98
CA ILE A 136 -14.97 -10.24 2.32
C ILE A 136 -16.19 -10.29 3.25
N CYS A 137 -16.05 -9.85 4.50
CA CYS A 137 -17.09 -9.95 5.52
C CYS A 137 -17.57 -8.58 5.98
N PHE A 138 -18.89 -8.43 6.03
CA PHE A 138 -19.57 -7.23 6.50
C PHE A 138 -20.25 -7.43 7.87
N ASP A 139 -20.33 -8.66 8.37
CA ASP A 139 -21.10 -9.07 9.54
C ASP A 139 -20.28 -9.50 10.76
N GLN A 140 -18.95 -9.42 10.66
CA GLN A 140 -18.02 -10.03 11.61
C GLN A 140 -17.15 -9.00 12.35
N ASN A 141 -17.27 -8.98 13.67
CA ASN A 141 -16.49 -8.11 14.54
C ASN A 141 -15.17 -8.80 14.99
N ASP A 142 -14.10 -8.02 15.14
CA ASP A 142 -12.77 -8.46 15.55
C ASP A 142 -12.17 -7.46 16.55
N ALA A 143 -11.23 -7.90 17.39
CA ALA A 143 -10.51 -7.03 18.32
C ALA A 143 -9.60 -6.01 17.62
N ALA A 144 -9.27 -6.22 16.34
CA ALA A 144 -8.56 -5.26 15.49
C ALA A 144 -9.38 -3.98 15.19
N PHE A 145 -10.71 -3.99 15.35
CA PHE A 145 -11.55 -2.78 15.25
C PHE A 145 -11.38 -1.87 16.47
N THR A 146 -10.19 -1.27 16.57
CA THR A 146 -9.92 -0.16 17.49
C THR A 146 -10.58 1.13 16.97
N PRO A 147 -10.79 2.16 17.82
CA PRO A 147 -11.53 3.36 17.43
C PRO A 147 -10.96 4.05 16.18
N GLY A 148 -11.77 4.13 15.12
CA GLY A 148 -11.41 4.75 13.83
C GLY A 148 -11.04 3.77 12.72
N VAL A 149 -10.87 2.48 13.01
CA VAL A 149 -10.65 1.45 11.98
C VAL A 149 -11.96 1.19 11.22
N LEU A 150 -11.95 1.47 9.91
CA LEU A 150 -13.12 1.28 9.03
C LEU A 150 -13.19 -0.14 8.48
N ALA A 151 -12.05 -0.67 8.03
CA ALA A 151 -11.85 -2.03 7.59
C ALA A 151 -10.41 -2.47 7.91
N PHE A 152 -10.11 -3.75 7.73
CA PHE A 152 -8.74 -4.26 7.66
C PHE A 152 -8.69 -5.60 6.91
N THR A 153 -7.58 -5.86 6.22
CA THR A 153 -7.26 -7.19 5.68
C THR A 153 -6.35 -7.98 6.62
N ARG A 154 -6.79 -9.16 7.06
CA ARG A 154 -5.98 -10.14 7.80
C ARG A 154 -5.22 -11.03 6.83
N VAL A 155 -3.96 -10.72 6.56
CA VAL A 155 -3.10 -11.49 5.65
C VAL A 155 -2.36 -12.59 6.40
N ILE A 156 -2.34 -13.82 5.86
CA ILE A 156 -1.48 -14.92 6.33
C ILE A 156 -0.57 -15.38 5.19
N THR A 157 0.73 -15.26 5.43
CA THR A 157 1.78 -15.46 4.43
C THR A 157 2.67 -16.64 4.82
N ALA A 158 2.97 -17.52 3.87
CA ALA A 158 3.82 -18.67 4.10
C ALA A 158 5.31 -18.29 4.22
N ASP A 159 6.00 -18.84 5.23
CA ASP A 159 7.44 -18.67 5.45
C ASP A 159 8.30 -19.81 4.88
N ARG A 160 7.65 -20.80 4.28
CA ARG A 160 8.26 -21.90 3.54
C ARG A 160 7.30 -22.47 2.51
N ILE A 161 7.82 -23.28 1.60
CA ILE A 161 7.05 -24.09 0.65
C ILE A 161 6.40 -25.26 1.41
N GLY A 162 5.15 -25.59 1.05
CA GLY A 162 4.37 -26.68 1.65
C GLY A 162 3.67 -26.34 2.97
N GLU A 163 3.57 -25.06 3.36
CA GLU A 163 2.63 -24.65 4.40
C GLU A 163 1.20 -24.75 3.91
N GLN A 164 0.26 -25.04 4.81
CA GLN A 164 -1.14 -25.25 4.48
C GLN A 164 -2.07 -24.54 5.45
N ILE A 165 -3.07 -23.83 4.90
CA ILE A 165 -4.22 -23.28 5.64
C ILE A 165 -5.47 -23.72 4.88
N GLY A 166 -6.33 -24.49 5.56
CA GLY A 166 -7.47 -25.17 4.92
C GLY A 166 -7.06 -25.98 3.70
N SER A 167 -7.49 -25.56 2.51
CA SER A 167 -7.13 -26.16 1.22
C SER A 167 -5.99 -25.46 0.48
N ALA A 168 -5.59 -24.26 0.90
CA ALA A 168 -4.50 -23.50 0.30
C ALA A 168 -3.14 -24.06 0.76
N ILE A 169 -2.24 -24.34 -0.20
CA ILE A 169 -0.88 -24.86 0.05
C ILE A 169 0.13 -23.94 -0.63
N SER A 170 1.24 -23.62 0.03
CA SER A 170 2.28 -22.76 -0.55
C SER A 170 3.16 -23.52 -1.55
N ALA A 171 3.25 -22.99 -2.77
CA ALA A 171 4.21 -23.39 -3.79
C ALA A 171 5.52 -22.58 -3.68
N GLU A 172 5.45 -21.39 -3.09
CA GLU A 172 6.57 -20.45 -2.95
C GLU A 172 6.60 -19.75 -1.57
N VAL A 173 7.77 -19.26 -1.18
CA VAL A 173 7.96 -18.51 0.06
C VAL A 173 7.45 -17.09 -0.14
N GLY A 174 6.69 -16.56 0.81
CA GLY A 174 5.99 -15.28 0.64
C GLY A 174 4.62 -15.40 -0.02
N GLN A 175 4.17 -16.61 -0.36
CA GLN A 175 2.81 -16.79 -0.88
C GLN A 175 1.78 -16.50 0.22
N ILE A 176 0.81 -15.63 -0.08
CA ILE A 176 -0.34 -15.37 0.77
C ILE A 176 -1.34 -16.52 0.59
N LEU A 177 -1.50 -17.31 1.64
CA LEU A 177 -2.42 -18.47 1.70
C LEU A 177 -3.85 -18.06 1.98
N ASP A 178 -4.02 -16.95 2.70
CA ASP A 178 -5.27 -16.50 3.29
C ASP A 178 -5.20 -14.97 3.37
N ALA A 179 -6.22 -14.25 2.89
CA ALA A 179 -6.36 -12.83 3.22
C ALA A 179 -7.82 -12.39 3.22
N ASP A 180 -8.32 -12.16 4.42
CA ASP A 180 -9.72 -11.83 4.66
C ASP A 180 -9.93 -10.37 4.96
N ILE A 181 -10.93 -9.77 4.33
CA ILE A 181 -11.27 -8.37 4.43
C ILE A 181 -12.45 -8.20 5.38
N TYR A 182 -12.22 -7.57 6.52
CA TYR A 182 -13.22 -7.30 7.54
C TYR A 182 -13.66 -5.84 7.44
N PHE A 183 -14.95 -5.59 7.24
CA PHE A 183 -15.54 -4.25 7.38
C PHE A 183 -16.12 -4.06 8.78
N SER A 184 -15.97 -2.85 9.33
CA SER A 184 -16.46 -2.52 10.67
C SER A 184 -17.97 -2.70 10.76
N SER A 185 -18.38 -3.75 11.47
CA SER A 185 -19.76 -4.21 11.60
C SER A 185 -20.39 -3.87 12.95
N SER A 186 -19.73 -3.02 13.75
CA SER A 186 -20.08 -2.75 15.15
C SER A 186 -20.09 -1.27 15.58
N ASP A 187 -19.54 -0.34 14.80
CA ASP A 187 -19.56 1.10 15.14
C ASP A 187 -20.83 1.80 14.58
N PRO A 188 -21.77 2.26 15.42
CA PRO A 188 -23.01 2.96 14.99
C PRO A 188 -22.79 4.27 14.24
N ARG A 189 -21.55 4.77 14.15
CA ARG A 189 -21.17 5.98 13.42
C ARG A 189 -20.60 5.67 12.03
N THR A 190 -20.36 4.40 11.72
CA THR A 190 -19.79 3.95 10.44
C THR A 190 -20.89 3.38 9.56
N ALA A 191 -21.03 3.95 8.36
CA ALA A 191 -21.81 3.40 7.27
C ALA A 191 -20.96 3.46 5.99
N PHE A 192 -21.20 2.53 5.07
CA PHE A 192 -20.56 2.50 3.77
C PHE A 192 -21.62 2.65 2.68
N ALA A 193 -21.34 3.45 1.66
CA ALA A 193 -22.19 3.57 0.50
C ALA A 193 -21.47 3.03 -0.73
N THR A 194 -22.17 2.24 -1.53
CA THR A 194 -21.75 1.93 -2.91
C THR A 194 -21.58 3.23 -3.72
N PRO A 195 -20.81 3.22 -4.83
CA PRO A 195 -20.62 4.41 -5.66
C PRO A 195 -21.92 5.09 -6.11
N LEU A 196 -22.98 4.32 -6.37
CA LEU A 196 -24.30 4.81 -6.76
C LEU A 196 -25.09 5.43 -5.59
N ALA A 197 -24.89 4.93 -4.37
CA ALA A 197 -25.56 5.43 -3.17
C ALA A 197 -24.84 6.60 -2.50
N LEU A 198 -23.55 6.81 -2.74
CA LEU A 198 -22.72 7.77 -2.00
C LEU A 198 -23.27 9.21 -2.06
N PHE A 199 -23.73 9.66 -3.23
CA PHE A 199 -24.23 11.03 -3.42
C PHE A 199 -25.46 11.35 -2.54
N THR A 200 -26.33 10.38 -2.30
CA THR A 200 -27.52 10.56 -1.44
C THR A 200 -27.23 10.27 0.03
N ASN A 201 -26.04 9.78 0.36
CA ASN A 201 -25.62 9.38 1.71
C ASN A 201 -24.29 10.05 2.11
N PRO A 202 -24.24 11.39 2.24
CA PRO A 202 -23.00 12.15 2.48
C PRO A 202 -22.34 11.90 3.85
N ASN A 203 -22.95 11.10 4.71
CA ASN A 203 -22.39 10.68 6.01
C ASN A 203 -21.80 9.26 5.98
N ALA A 204 -21.80 8.59 4.83
CA ALA A 204 -21.21 7.27 4.65
C ALA A 204 -19.82 7.37 3.99
N TYR A 205 -18.93 6.44 4.32
CA TYR A 205 -17.68 6.24 3.59
C TYR A 205 -17.94 5.57 2.25
N ASP A 206 -17.08 5.83 1.27
CA ASP A 206 -17.17 5.17 -0.02
C ASP A 206 -16.69 3.71 0.05
N LEU A 207 -17.58 2.77 -0.27
CA LEU A 207 -17.30 1.33 -0.21
C LEU A 207 -16.20 0.92 -1.20
N GLU A 208 -16.21 1.46 -2.43
CA GLU A 208 -15.23 1.11 -3.47
C GLU A 208 -13.82 1.60 -3.11
N SER A 209 -13.68 2.81 -2.53
CA SER A 209 -12.40 3.33 -2.06
C SER A 209 -11.80 2.44 -0.96
N VAL A 210 -12.61 2.05 0.03
CA VAL A 210 -12.15 1.18 1.13
C VAL A 210 -11.87 -0.24 0.62
N LEU A 211 -12.75 -0.82 -0.22
CA LEU A 211 -12.48 -2.12 -0.87
C LEU A 211 -11.18 -2.10 -1.66
N THR A 212 -10.91 -1.03 -2.43
CA THR A 212 -9.69 -0.93 -3.23
C THR A 212 -8.45 -0.90 -2.34
N HIS A 213 -8.48 -0.14 -1.23
CA HIS A 213 -7.41 -0.12 -0.22
C HIS A 213 -7.16 -1.52 0.37
N GLU A 214 -8.20 -2.16 0.91
CA GLU A 214 -8.08 -3.47 1.54
C GLU A 214 -7.64 -4.57 0.55
N LEU A 215 -8.03 -4.45 -0.73
CA LEU A 215 -7.56 -5.32 -1.80
C LEU A 215 -6.07 -5.14 -2.13
N GLY A 216 -5.49 -3.97 -1.88
CA GLY A 216 -4.03 -3.80 -1.93
C GLY A 216 -3.33 -4.62 -0.85
N HIS A 217 -3.84 -4.62 0.39
CA HIS A 217 -3.32 -5.50 1.44
C HIS A 217 -3.49 -6.99 1.11
N PHE A 218 -4.63 -7.39 0.54
CA PHE A 218 -4.89 -8.75 0.05
C PHE A 218 -3.89 -9.20 -1.03
N LEU A 219 -3.40 -8.25 -1.83
CA LEU A 219 -2.35 -8.45 -2.83
C LEU A 219 -0.93 -8.39 -2.26
N GLY A 220 -0.74 -7.99 -0.99
CA GLY A 220 0.56 -7.97 -0.33
C GLY A 220 1.15 -6.58 -0.05
N PHE A 221 0.44 -5.49 -0.33
CA PHE A 221 0.87 -4.15 0.08
C PHE A 221 0.82 -3.97 1.59
N SER A 222 1.71 -3.13 2.10
CA SER A 222 1.54 -2.45 3.38
C SER A 222 1.03 -1.03 3.12
N HIS A 223 0.70 -0.28 4.18
CA HIS A 223 0.29 1.10 4.02
C HIS A 223 1.35 1.92 3.28
N SER A 224 0.91 2.62 2.24
CA SER A 224 1.70 3.65 1.59
C SER A 224 1.67 4.89 2.47
N ALA A 225 2.81 5.55 2.59
CA ALA A 225 2.85 6.85 3.22
C ALA A 225 2.36 7.97 2.29
N VAL A 226 1.88 7.69 1.05
CA VAL A 226 1.31 8.70 0.12
C VAL A 226 -0.15 9.01 0.33
N TRP A 227 -0.40 10.30 0.56
CA TRP A 227 -1.71 10.94 0.62
C TRP A 227 -2.53 10.76 -0.65
N SER A 228 -1.88 10.74 -1.81
CA SER A 228 -2.56 10.53 -3.09
C SER A 228 -2.74 9.05 -3.45
N ALA A 229 -2.04 8.13 -2.77
CA ALA A 229 -2.16 6.69 -3.03
C ALA A 229 -3.41 6.12 -2.38
N ILE A 230 -3.97 5.07 -2.98
CA ILE A 230 -5.10 4.37 -2.36
C ILE A 230 -4.65 3.68 -1.07
N MET A 231 -3.39 3.24 -1.00
CA MET A 231 -2.81 2.61 0.18
C MET A 231 -2.49 3.57 1.34
N PHE A 232 -2.91 4.84 1.28
CA PHE A 232 -2.82 5.76 2.42
C PHE A 232 -3.64 5.23 3.61
N PRO A 233 -3.10 5.18 4.84
CA PRO A 233 -3.78 4.60 6.01
C PRO A 233 -5.04 5.34 6.50
N PHE A 234 -5.41 6.48 5.89
CA PHE A 234 -6.54 7.29 6.32
C PHE A 234 -7.50 7.53 5.15
N ALA A 235 -8.72 7.01 5.26
CA ALA A 235 -9.76 7.23 4.27
C ALA A 235 -10.14 8.73 4.15
N PRO A 236 -10.58 9.18 2.96
CA PRO A 236 -11.26 10.46 2.81
C PRO A 236 -12.46 10.62 3.75
N ALA A 237 -12.87 11.86 4.00
CA ALA A 237 -14.03 12.14 4.84
C ALA A 237 -15.32 11.51 4.27
N PRO A 238 -16.32 11.16 5.11
CA PRO A 238 -17.61 10.67 4.63
C PRO A 238 -18.24 11.56 3.55
N GLY A 239 -18.93 10.95 2.60
CA GLY A 239 -19.50 11.61 1.42
C GLY A 239 -18.47 11.94 0.33
N THR A 240 -17.18 11.63 0.54
CA THR A 240 -16.13 11.74 -0.47
C THR A 240 -15.51 10.38 -0.79
N TYR A 241 -14.76 10.30 -1.89
CA TYR A 241 -14.12 9.08 -2.39
C TYR A 241 -12.66 9.39 -2.78
N ALA A 242 -11.83 8.36 -2.82
CA ALA A 242 -10.43 8.48 -3.18
C ALA A 242 -10.27 8.55 -4.70
N GLY A 243 -9.54 9.56 -5.19
CA GLY A 243 -9.18 9.71 -6.61
C GLY A 243 -10.37 9.81 -7.58
N PRO A 244 -10.12 9.72 -8.90
CA PRO A 244 -11.17 9.57 -9.91
C PRO A 244 -11.67 8.11 -9.98
N ARG A 245 -12.92 7.91 -10.40
CA ARG A 245 -13.49 6.57 -10.61
C ARG A 245 -12.87 5.83 -11.81
N PRO A 246 -12.90 4.49 -11.82
CA PRO A 246 -12.54 3.70 -12.99
C PRO A 246 -13.33 4.12 -14.24
N THR A 247 -12.66 4.19 -15.39
CA THR A 247 -13.30 4.41 -16.70
C THR A 247 -12.73 3.46 -17.75
N ALA A 248 -13.35 3.36 -18.92
CA ALA A 248 -12.80 2.57 -20.02
C ALA A 248 -11.43 3.08 -20.52
N GLN A 249 -11.08 4.34 -20.25
CA GLN A 249 -9.81 4.97 -20.62
C GLN A 249 -8.77 4.92 -19.49
N GLN A 250 -9.22 4.85 -18.24
CA GLN A 250 -8.39 4.69 -17.03
C GLN A 250 -9.04 3.62 -16.15
N PRO A 251 -8.88 2.33 -16.49
CA PRO A 251 -9.50 1.23 -15.75
C PRO A 251 -8.88 1.03 -14.36
N ASP A 252 -7.68 1.57 -14.14
CA ASP A 252 -6.90 1.51 -12.91
C ASP A 252 -6.98 2.78 -12.05
N ALA A 253 -7.83 3.76 -12.42
CA ALA A 253 -8.25 4.79 -11.47
C ALA A 253 -9.09 4.13 -10.35
N PRO A 254 -8.91 4.46 -9.06
CA PRO A 254 -8.30 5.68 -8.52
C PRO A 254 -6.79 5.62 -8.21
N LEU A 255 -6.10 4.52 -8.54
CA LEU A 255 -4.70 4.30 -8.12
C LEU A 255 -3.78 5.47 -8.48
N ALA A 256 -2.84 5.80 -7.60
CA ALA A 256 -1.75 6.72 -7.90
C ALA A 256 -0.57 5.99 -8.56
N GLU A 257 0.39 6.74 -9.10
CA GLU A 257 1.62 6.16 -9.63
C GLU A 257 2.43 5.41 -8.57
N ASP A 258 2.29 5.78 -7.29
CA ASP A 258 2.87 5.02 -6.19
C ASP A 258 2.30 3.59 -6.08
N ASP A 259 0.98 3.45 -6.10
CA ASP A 259 0.30 2.15 -6.07
C ASP A 259 0.64 1.33 -7.33
N ARG A 260 0.64 1.96 -8.52
CA ARG A 260 0.98 1.32 -9.79
C ARG A 260 2.44 0.84 -9.82
N THR A 261 3.38 1.68 -9.39
CA THR A 261 4.80 1.34 -9.31
C THR A 261 5.05 0.24 -8.28
N GLY A 262 4.39 0.31 -7.13
CA GLY A 262 4.39 -0.76 -6.14
C GLY A 262 3.89 -2.09 -6.73
N LEU A 263 2.82 -2.07 -7.52
CA LEU A 263 2.27 -3.28 -8.13
C LEU A 263 3.22 -3.87 -9.18
N ARG A 264 3.88 -3.03 -9.99
CA ARG A 264 4.94 -3.46 -10.92
C ARG A 264 6.15 -4.03 -10.20
N ALA A 265 6.48 -3.51 -9.00
CA ALA A 265 7.57 -4.04 -8.18
C ALA A 265 7.20 -5.35 -7.46
N LEU A 266 5.91 -5.62 -7.24
CA LEU A 266 5.42 -6.86 -6.62
C LEU A 266 5.13 -7.97 -7.63
N TYR A 267 4.56 -7.61 -8.78
CA TYR A 267 4.13 -8.52 -9.85
C TYR A 267 4.79 -8.15 -11.19
N PRO A 268 6.12 -8.09 -11.31
CA PRO A 268 6.78 -7.54 -12.50
C PRO A 268 6.50 -8.35 -13.77
N ASP A 269 5.96 -7.71 -14.81
CA ASP A 269 6.01 -8.27 -16.17
C ASP A 269 7.48 -8.20 -16.68
N PRO A 270 8.11 -9.33 -17.03
CA PRO A 270 9.46 -9.32 -17.61
C PRO A 270 9.52 -8.64 -19.00
N ASN A 271 8.37 -8.36 -19.63
CA ASN A 271 8.27 -7.67 -20.91
C ASN A 271 7.99 -6.16 -20.76
N ASP A 272 7.83 -5.63 -19.54
CA ASP A 272 7.66 -4.18 -19.35
C ASP A 272 8.98 -3.45 -19.61
N MET A 273 9.05 -2.82 -20.78
CA MET A 273 10.19 -2.00 -21.21
C MET A 273 10.10 -0.53 -20.75
N VAL A 274 8.93 -0.09 -20.25
CA VAL A 274 8.68 1.30 -19.82
C VAL A 274 9.11 1.50 -18.37
N HIS A 275 8.73 0.58 -17.48
CA HIS A 275 8.98 0.68 -16.05
C HIS A 275 10.20 -0.14 -15.61
N THR A 276 11.35 0.21 -16.19
CA THR A 276 12.64 -0.46 -15.97
C THR A 276 13.60 0.34 -15.08
N GLY A 277 13.20 1.55 -14.65
CA GLY A 277 14.04 2.43 -13.84
C GLY A 277 14.12 1.99 -12.38
N THR A 278 15.33 2.06 -11.83
CA THR A 278 15.60 1.83 -10.40
C THR A 278 16.47 2.94 -9.84
N ILE A 279 16.10 3.48 -8.68
CA ILE A 279 16.88 4.44 -7.90
C ILE A 279 17.27 3.77 -6.59
N THR A 280 18.56 3.75 -6.24
CA THR A 280 19.05 3.23 -4.96
C THR A 280 19.95 4.24 -4.27
N GLY A 281 20.11 4.09 -2.96
CA GLY A 281 21.02 4.89 -2.18
C GLY A 281 21.01 4.54 -0.70
N ARG A 282 21.64 5.37 0.13
CA ARG A 282 21.64 5.25 1.58
C ARG A 282 21.32 6.58 2.27
N ILE A 283 20.56 6.48 3.35
CA ILE A 283 20.17 7.58 4.24
C ILE A 283 21.07 7.48 5.47
N LEU A 284 22.03 8.39 5.59
CA LEU A 284 23.05 8.34 6.65
C LEU A 284 22.89 9.54 7.57
N ALA A 285 23.03 9.32 8.88
CA ALA A 285 23.11 10.40 9.85
C ALA A 285 24.35 11.26 9.59
N ALA A 286 24.19 12.59 9.57
CA ALA A 286 25.32 13.52 9.40
C ALA A 286 26.34 13.42 10.54
N ASN A 287 25.91 12.98 11.72
CA ASN A 287 26.75 12.59 12.84
C ASN A 287 26.39 11.16 13.27
N PRO A 288 27.24 10.14 13.04
CA PRO A 288 26.96 8.76 13.44
C PRO A 288 26.67 8.58 14.94
N LEU A 289 27.07 9.52 15.80
CA LEU A 289 26.74 9.50 17.23
C LEU A 289 25.23 9.68 17.51
N SER A 290 24.42 10.15 16.56
CA SER A 290 22.96 10.20 16.73
C SER A 290 22.31 8.80 16.69
N LEU A 291 22.98 7.81 16.12
CA LEU A 291 22.52 6.42 16.07
C LEU A 291 22.81 5.64 17.37
N LEU A 292 23.42 6.26 18.39
CA LEU A 292 23.80 5.60 19.65
C LEU A 292 22.61 5.13 20.52
N ILE A 293 21.39 5.58 20.20
CA ILE A 293 20.15 5.08 20.83
C ILE A 293 19.58 3.84 20.13
N SER A 294 20.15 3.45 18.99
CA SER A 294 19.74 2.25 18.25
C SER A 294 20.48 0.99 18.75
N PRO A 295 19.90 -0.21 18.55
CA PRO A 295 20.60 -1.47 18.77
C PRO A 295 21.99 -1.54 18.07
N PRO A 296 22.95 -2.30 18.62
CA PRO A 296 24.24 -2.53 17.97
C PRO A 296 24.06 -3.08 16.54
N GLY A 297 24.80 -2.53 15.58
CA GLY A 297 24.77 -2.93 14.17
C GLY A 297 23.99 -1.99 13.24
N VAL A 298 23.23 -1.02 13.79
CA VAL A 298 22.62 0.05 12.97
C VAL A 298 23.70 1.02 12.49
N THR A 299 23.75 1.25 11.17
CA THR A 299 24.77 2.09 10.51
C THR A 299 24.19 3.17 9.58
N GLY A 300 22.86 3.23 9.43
CA GLY A 300 22.15 4.31 8.76
C GLY A 300 20.78 4.58 9.37
N ILE A 301 20.06 5.56 8.84
CA ILE A 301 18.74 5.98 9.33
C ILE A 301 17.70 4.92 8.94
N PHE A 302 17.00 4.35 9.92
CA PHE A 302 15.98 3.31 9.70
C PHE A 302 14.56 3.86 9.65
N GLY A 303 13.73 3.33 8.74
CA GLY A 303 12.30 3.63 8.66
C GLY A 303 11.98 5.00 8.06
N ALA A 304 12.96 5.64 7.42
CA ALA A 304 12.77 6.88 6.69
C ALA A 304 12.03 6.62 5.37
N GLN A 305 11.05 7.46 5.07
CA GLN A 305 10.33 7.44 3.81
C GLN A 305 11.18 8.11 2.73
N VAL A 306 11.46 7.41 1.63
CA VAL A 306 12.20 7.95 0.47
C VAL A 306 11.32 7.91 -0.76
N VAL A 307 11.32 8.98 -1.55
CA VAL A 307 10.35 9.15 -2.64
C VAL A 307 11.00 9.75 -3.88
N ALA A 308 10.66 9.17 -5.02
CA ALA A 308 10.93 9.70 -6.35
C ALA A 308 9.75 10.58 -6.80
N VAL A 309 10.03 11.87 -6.96
CA VAL A 309 9.09 12.86 -7.48
C VAL A 309 9.44 13.14 -8.93
N ASP A 310 8.49 13.06 -9.86
CA ASP A 310 8.74 13.49 -11.23
C ASP A 310 9.12 14.97 -11.25
N ALA A 311 10.27 15.30 -11.83
CA ALA A 311 10.85 16.63 -11.72
C ALA A 311 10.06 17.71 -12.49
N LEU A 312 9.23 17.29 -13.47
CA LEU A 312 8.41 18.15 -14.32
C LEU A 312 7.03 18.44 -13.71
N SER A 313 6.28 17.39 -13.35
CA SER A 313 4.91 17.48 -12.83
C SER A 313 4.83 17.69 -11.32
N GLY A 314 5.86 17.29 -10.57
CA GLY A 314 5.82 17.28 -9.10
C GLY A 314 5.05 16.10 -8.51
N ALA A 315 4.59 15.14 -9.32
CA ALA A 315 3.87 13.96 -8.85
C ALA A 315 4.79 12.97 -8.11
N ALA A 316 4.26 12.33 -7.06
CA ALA A 316 4.89 11.17 -6.44
C ALA A 316 4.77 9.97 -7.39
N MET A 317 5.90 9.48 -7.90
CA MET A 317 5.93 8.38 -8.88
C MET A 317 6.21 7.02 -8.23
N GLY A 318 6.63 7.04 -6.97
CA GLY A 318 6.94 5.88 -6.16
C GLY A 318 7.80 6.28 -4.97
N GLY A 319 7.60 5.63 -3.84
CA GLY A 319 8.53 5.70 -2.73
C GLY A 319 8.63 4.39 -1.95
N ALA A 320 9.43 4.39 -0.89
CA ALA A 320 9.67 3.22 -0.06
C ALA A 320 9.99 3.62 1.37
N ILE A 321 9.64 2.75 2.32
CA ILE A 321 10.18 2.81 3.68
C ILE A 321 11.58 2.18 3.66
N GLY A 322 12.59 3.05 3.57
CA GLY A 322 14.00 2.68 3.50
C GLY A 322 14.62 2.45 4.88
N GLY A 323 15.93 2.21 4.86
CA GLY A 323 16.77 2.11 6.04
C GLY A 323 17.49 0.79 6.23
N TRP A 324 17.32 -0.15 5.29
CA TRP A 324 17.78 -1.53 5.44
C TRP A 324 18.17 -2.17 4.10
N SER A 325 19.04 -3.17 4.18
CA SER A 325 19.41 -4.03 3.07
C SER A 325 19.45 -5.49 3.51
N CYS A 326 19.38 -6.41 2.55
CA CYS A 326 19.68 -7.82 2.81
C CYS A 326 20.33 -8.45 1.58
N SER A 327 21.26 -9.38 1.80
CA SER A 327 21.97 -10.09 0.74
C SER A 327 22.46 -11.46 1.22
N GLY A 328 22.71 -12.38 0.29
CA GLY A 328 23.12 -13.75 0.61
C GLY A 328 22.08 -14.46 1.49
N THR A 329 22.54 -15.03 2.61
CA THR A 329 21.71 -15.77 3.57
C THR A 329 21.03 -14.87 4.60
N GLY A 330 21.18 -13.55 4.53
CA GLY A 330 20.79 -12.63 5.61
C GLY A 330 21.61 -12.82 6.89
N PRO A 331 21.17 -12.27 8.04
CA PRO A 331 19.92 -11.51 8.23
C PRO A 331 19.99 -10.06 7.71
N VAL A 332 18.87 -9.33 7.81
CA VAL A 332 18.77 -7.90 7.46
C VAL A 332 19.82 -7.05 8.16
N GLN A 333 20.37 -6.10 7.42
CA GLN A 333 21.29 -5.07 7.90
C GLN A 333 20.60 -3.70 7.89
N PHE A 334 20.71 -2.95 8.97
CA PHE A 334 20.08 -1.64 9.12
C PHE A 334 21.07 -0.52 8.77
N ASP A 335 21.32 -0.36 7.48
CA ASP A 335 22.44 0.41 6.91
C ASP A 335 22.00 1.70 6.18
N GLY A 336 20.74 2.10 6.34
CA GLY A 336 20.19 3.28 5.66
C GLY A 336 19.76 3.02 4.22
N THR A 337 19.92 1.81 3.67
CA THR A 337 19.67 1.55 2.24
C THR A 337 18.21 1.72 1.86
N TYR A 338 17.96 2.28 0.68
CA TYR A 338 16.64 2.31 0.05
C TYR A 338 16.75 1.88 -1.42
N VAL A 339 15.65 1.37 -1.95
CA VAL A 339 15.49 0.96 -3.34
C VAL A 339 14.09 1.41 -3.79
N LEU A 340 14.01 2.18 -4.87
CA LEU A 340 12.79 2.50 -5.59
C LEU A 340 12.89 1.81 -6.95
N GLU A 341 12.06 0.79 -7.17
CA GLU A 341 12.08 -0.04 -8.37
C GLU A 341 10.91 0.32 -9.29
N ARG A 342 11.00 -0.08 -10.56
CA ARG A 342 9.91 -0.02 -11.55
C ARG A 342 9.37 1.39 -11.78
N LEU A 343 10.24 2.39 -11.63
CA LEU A 343 9.97 3.74 -12.09
C LEU A 343 10.01 3.77 -13.62
N ALA A 344 9.23 4.66 -14.23
CA ALA A 344 9.29 4.89 -15.67
C ALA A 344 10.70 5.34 -16.09
N ALA A 345 11.23 4.77 -17.18
CA ALA A 345 12.55 5.10 -17.70
C ALA A 345 12.45 5.51 -19.17
N GLY A 346 13.20 6.55 -19.55
CA GLY A 346 13.20 7.05 -20.93
C GLY A 346 13.82 8.43 -21.08
N ASN A 347 13.98 8.86 -22.34
CA ASN A 347 14.49 10.20 -22.65
C ASN A 347 13.52 11.28 -22.16
N GLY A 348 13.99 12.13 -21.23
CA GLY A 348 13.21 13.23 -20.66
C GLY A 348 12.61 12.95 -19.29
N THR A 349 12.57 11.68 -18.83
CA THR A 349 12.20 11.37 -17.45
C THR A 349 13.32 11.76 -16.51
N SER A 350 13.00 12.50 -15.44
CA SER A 350 13.97 12.89 -14.42
C SER A 350 13.28 13.04 -13.07
N TYR A 351 13.98 12.71 -11.99
CA TYR A 351 13.38 12.64 -10.66
C TYR A 351 14.06 13.63 -9.68
N LYS A 352 13.28 14.09 -8.70
CA LYS A 352 13.82 14.65 -7.46
C LYS A 352 13.63 13.59 -6.39
N ILE A 353 14.69 13.28 -5.66
CA ILE A 353 14.64 12.31 -4.58
C ILE A 353 14.67 13.10 -3.29
N TYR A 354 13.80 12.77 -2.34
CA TYR A 354 13.94 13.28 -0.99
C TYR A 354 13.64 12.17 0.01
N ALA A 355 14.17 12.33 1.22
CA ALA A 355 13.85 11.48 2.36
C ALA A 355 13.18 12.33 3.44
N GLU A 356 12.12 11.82 4.05
CA GLU A 356 11.40 12.45 5.16
C GLU A 356 11.21 11.52 6.36
N PRO A 357 11.21 12.06 7.59
CA PRO A 357 10.83 11.31 8.77
C PRO A 357 9.33 11.02 8.77
N LEU A 358 8.93 9.88 9.32
CA LEU A 358 7.53 9.57 9.61
C LEU A 358 7.08 10.31 10.89
N ASN A 359 7.05 11.64 10.86
CA ASN A 359 6.63 12.49 11.98
C ASN A 359 5.59 13.56 11.59
N GLY A 360 5.06 13.47 10.36
CA GLY A 360 4.02 14.35 9.82
C GLY A 360 2.63 13.72 9.84
N ALA A 361 1.93 13.76 8.71
CA ALA A 361 0.61 13.15 8.53
C ALA A 361 0.60 11.63 8.77
N VAL A 362 1.72 10.96 8.48
CA VAL A 362 1.95 9.54 8.73
C VAL A 362 3.04 9.40 9.80
N ASN A 363 2.79 8.54 10.79
CA ASN A 363 3.72 8.20 11.86
C ASN A 363 4.17 6.73 11.73
N PRO A 364 5.17 6.24 12.49
CA PRO A 364 5.73 4.91 12.27
C PRO A 364 4.74 3.77 12.54
N ALA A 365 3.77 3.97 13.44
CA ALA A 365 2.76 2.96 13.73
C ALA A 365 1.84 2.74 12.54
N ALA A 366 1.53 3.80 11.78
CA ALA A 366 0.69 3.73 10.59
C ALA A 366 1.31 2.94 9.43
N VAL A 367 2.64 2.72 9.40
CA VAL A 367 3.32 1.87 8.40
C VAL A 367 4.10 0.70 9.03
N SER A 368 3.73 0.32 10.26
CA SER A 368 4.45 -0.70 11.04
C SER A 368 4.49 -2.08 10.35
N ASN A 369 3.48 -2.41 9.54
CA ASN A 369 3.41 -3.66 8.76
C ASN A 369 4.58 -3.81 7.75
N ALA A 370 5.14 -2.70 7.27
CA ALA A 370 6.28 -2.69 6.34
C ALA A 370 7.65 -2.78 7.02
N THR A 371 7.71 -2.66 8.36
CA THR A 371 8.97 -2.51 9.11
C THR A 371 9.14 -3.54 10.22
N SER A 372 8.05 -3.98 10.87
CA SER A 372 8.10 -4.87 12.03
C SER A 372 8.48 -6.32 11.70
N SER A 373 8.13 -6.81 10.51
CA SER A 373 8.38 -8.20 10.09
C SER A 373 9.71 -8.41 9.35
N LEU A 374 10.57 -7.39 9.27
CA LEU A 374 11.88 -7.46 8.60
C LEU A 374 12.87 -8.42 9.29
N CYS A 375 12.62 -8.84 10.52
CA CYS A 375 13.51 -9.69 11.29
C CYS A 375 12.74 -10.74 12.09
N ARG A 376 13.42 -11.86 12.35
CA ARG A 376 13.08 -12.79 13.43
C ARG A 376 14.26 -12.90 14.38
N ASN A 377 13.96 -13.25 15.63
CA ASN A 377 14.90 -13.61 16.68
C ASN A 377 14.19 -14.49 17.72
N ALA A 378 14.93 -14.99 18.71
CA ALA A 378 14.40 -15.91 19.72
C ALA A 378 13.24 -15.36 20.59
N MET A 379 12.96 -14.04 20.57
CA MET A 379 11.81 -13.44 21.25
C MET A 379 10.56 -13.42 20.37
N THR A 380 10.71 -13.30 19.05
CA THR A 380 9.59 -13.27 18.08
C THR A 380 9.24 -14.66 17.55
N ASP A 381 10.22 -15.55 17.46
CA ASP A 381 10.08 -16.92 16.98
C ASP A 381 10.97 -17.85 17.84
N ALA A 382 10.34 -18.71 18.63
CA ALA A 382 11.05 -19.52 19.63
C ALA A 382 12.00 -20.53 18.96
N GLY A 383 13.26 -20.52 19.38
CA GLY A 383 14.29 -21.38 18.77
C GLY A 383 14.85 -20.85 17.45
N TRP A 384 14.59 -19.59 17.08
CA TRP A 384 15.23 -18.96 15.93
C TRP A 384 16.77 -18.96 16.03
N PRO A 385 17.53 -19.30 14.98
CA PRO A 385 18.99 -19.37 15.05
C PRO A 385 19.65 -18.00 15.32
N ALA A 386 20.59 -17.96 16.27
CA ALA A 386 21.31 -16.73 16.64
C ALA A 386 22.04 -16.09 15.44
N ALA A 387 22.64 -16.90 14.55
CA ALA A 387 23.35 -16.43 13.36
C ALA A 387 22.44 -15.80 12.28
N ALA A 388 21.13 -16.08 12.33
CA ALA A 388 20.10 -15.50 11.47
C ALA A 388 19.19 -14.52 12.22
N SER A 389 19.55 -14.14 13.45
CA SER A 389 18.74 -13.25 14.28
C SER A 389 19.05 -11.79 13.98
N CYS A 390 18.02 -10.95 13.93
CA CYS A 390 18.17 -9.50 13.99
C CYS A 390 17.08 -8.85 14.86
N ILE A 391 17.32 -7.62 15.28
CA ILE A 391 16.38 -6.80 16.06
C ILE A 391 16.07 -5.58 15.20
N VAL A 392 14.80 -5.42 14.81
CA VAL A 392 14.35 -4.21 14.12
C VAL A 392 14.56 -3.01 15.05
N PRO A 393 15.34 -1.99 14.65
CA PRO A 393 15.50 -0.79 15.45
C PRO A 393 14.22 0.05 15.39
N PRO A 394 13.98 0.94 16.37
CA PRO A 394 12.92 1.94 16.24
C PRO A 394 13.12 2.77 14.97
N VAL A 395 12.01 3.13 14.31
CA VAL A 395 12.03 4.10 13.20
C VAL A 395 12.57 5.44 13.70
N ASP A 396 13.58 5.97 13.00
CA ASP A 396 14.16 7.27 13.31
C ASP A 396 13.26 8.38 12.77
N THR A 397 12.70 9.17 13.69
CA THR A 397 11.84 10.33 13.41
C THR A 397 12.52 11.67 13.75
N SER A 398 13.83 11.65 14.05
CA SER A 398 14.58 12.77 14.62
C SER A 398 15.33 13.64 13.59
N PHE A 399 15.35 13.24 12.32
CA PHE A 399 15.99 13.98 11.23
C PHE A 399 15.00 14.90 10.48
N THR A 400 15.50 15.89 9.74
CA THR A 400 14.65 16.78 8.91
C THR A 400 14.62 16.33 7.45
N THR A 401 13.53 16.64 6.74
CA THR A 401 13.39 16.34 5.31
C THR A 401 14.56 16.87 4.48
N HIS A 402 15.18 16.02 3.66
CA HIS A 402 16.31 16.37 2.81
C HIS A 402 16.04 15.98 1.36
N MET A 403 16.10 16.96 0.45
CA MET A 403 15.91 16.79 -1.00
C MET A 403 17.24 16.88 -1.75
N ARG A 404 17.43 16.00 -2.73
CA ARG A 404 18.52 16.03 -3.73
C ARG A 404 17.94 15.87 -5.14
N PRO A 405 18.49 16.55 -6.17
CA PRO A 405 18.24 16.15 -7.55
C PRO A 405 18.74 14.71 -7.76
N SER A 406 18.01 13.86 -8.51
CA SER A 406 18.65 12.65 -9.05
C SER A 406 19.60 13.08 -10.17
N SER A 407 20.88 12.71 -10.06
CA SER A 407 21.88 12.86 -11.14
C SER A 407 21.83 11.67 -12.08
#